data_AF-A0ABD4KSE0-F1
#
_entry.id   AF-A0ABD4KSE0-F1
#
_cell.length_a   1.000
_cell.length_b   1.000
_cell.length_c   1.000
_cell.angle_alpha   90.00
_cell.angle_beta   90.00
_cell.angle_gamma   90.00
#
_symmetry.space_group_name_H-M   'P 1'
#
loop_
_entity.id
_entity.type
_entity.pdbx_description
1 polymer ?
#
loop_
_entity_poly.entity_id
_entity_poly.type
_entity_poly.pdbx_seq_one_letter_code
_entity_poly.pdbx_strand_id
1 'polypeptide(L)' 'AKRIWLNLELVKKPPECLEYILVHELVHLLERNHNERFKAHMDRLLPDWRERRDLLNRMPLAHNSWFY' A
#
# COMPACT_ATOMS: atom_id res chain seq x y z
N ALA A 1 -20.14 -0.06 -5.98
CA ALA A 1 -19.47 0.59 -4.82
C ALA A 1 -18.00 0.22 -4.82
N LYS A 2 -17.08 1.21 -4.84
CA LYS A 2 -15.64 0.98 -4.65
C LYS A 2 -15.44 0.76 -3.13
N ARG A 3 -14.98 -0.43 -2.73
CA ARG A 3 -14.79 -0.83 -1.32
C ARG A 3 -13.31 -1.10 -1.10
N ILE A 4 -12.73 -0.49 -0.06
CA ILE A 4 -11.36 -0.75 0.39
C ILE A 4 -11.47 -1.61 1.65
N TRP A 5 -10.80 -2.76 1.64
CA TRP A 5 -10.73 -3.66 2.78
C TRP A 5 -9.33 -3.56 3.38
N LEU A 6 -9.24 -3.26 4.68
CA LEU A 6 -7.97 -3.15 5.38
C LEU A 6 -7.90 -4.23 6.45
N ASN A 7 -6.72 -4.83 6.59
CA ASN A 7 -6.47 -5.76 7.68
C ASN A 7 -6.36 -4.97 9.00
N LEU A 8 -7.14 -5.34 10.01
CA LEU A 8 -7.13 -4.69 11.33
C LEU A 8 -5.77 -4.78 12.02
N GLU A 9 -4.96 -5.79 11.72
CA GLU A 9 -3.60 -5.93 12.25
C GLU A 9 -2.65 -4.80 11.80
N LEU A 10 -3.02 -4.04 10.76
CA LEU A 10 -2.30 -2.84 10.35
C LEU A 10 -2.31 -1.74 11.41
N VAL A 11 -3.25 -1.76 12.35
CA VAL A 11 -3.28 -0.81 13.49
C VAL A 11 -2.05 -0.94 14.39
N LYS A 12 -1.35 -2.09 14.35
CA LYS A 12 -0.13 -2.35 15.11
C LYS A 12 1.13 -1.86 14.40
N LYS A 13 1.01 -1.34 13.17
CA LYS A 13 2.12 -0.84 12.35
C LYS A 13 2.22 0.68 12.49
N PRO A 14 3.39 1.26 12.18
CA PRO A 14 3.54 2.71 12.11
C PRO A 14 2.48 3.33 11.17
N PRO A 15 1.94 4.52 11.49
CA PRO A 15 0.92 5.18 10.67
C PRO A 15 1.32 5.35 9.19
N GLU A 16 2.61 5.51 8.91
CA GLU A 16 3.16 5.67 7.57
C GLU A 16 2.91 4.44 6.68
N CYS A 17 2.89 3.24 7.29
CA CYS A 17 2.55 2.00 6.60
C CYS A 17 1.06 1.94 6.23
N LEU A 18 0.20 2.46 7.11
CA LEU A 18 -1.24 2.52 6.84
C LEU A 18 -1.53 3.53 5.71
N GLU A 19 -0.88 4.68 5.74
CA GLU A 19 -0.98 5.69 4.68
C GLU A 19 -0.50 5.12 3.33
N TYR A 20 0.60 4.37 3.31
CA TYR A 20 1.05 3.67 2.11
C TYR A 20 -0.02 2.74 1.52
N ILE A 21 -0.64 1.89 2.34
CA ILE A 21 -1.67 0.95 1.88
C ILE A 21 -2.91 1.69 1.41
N LEU A 22 -3.35 2.72 2.15
CA LEU A 22 -4.50 3.53 1.75
C LEU A 22 -4.28 4.20 0.39
N VAL A 23 -3.12 4.85 0.18
CA VAL A 23 -2.79 5.47 -1.10
C VAL A 23 -2.71 4.41 -2.20
N HIS A 24 -2.10 3.26 -1.93
CA HIS A 24 -2.01 2.13 -2.87
C HIS A 24 -3.40 1.70 -3.37
N GLU A 25 -4.33 1.44 -2.45
CA GLU A 25 -5.70 1.03 -2.78
C GLU A 25 -6.49 2.14 -3.50
N LEU A 26 -6.22 3.40 -3.17
CA LEU A 26 -6.81 4.53 -3.89
C LEU A 26 -6.25 4.68 -5.30
N VAL A 27 -4.95 4.45 -5.52
CA VAL A 27 -4.37 4.46 -6.87
C VAL A 27 -4.94 3.33 -7.72
N HIS A 28 -5.31 2.18 -7.12
CA HIS A 28 -6.03 1.12 -7.82
C HIS A 28 -7.38 1.54 -8.41
N LEU A 29 -7.96 2.64 -7.92
CA LEU A 29 -9.17 3.22 -8.49
C LEU A 29 -8.92 3.97 -9.80
N LEU A 30 -7.67 4.37 -10.07
CA LEU A 30 -7.20 5.08 -11.26
C LEU A 30 -6.50 4.12 -12.24
N GLU A 31 -5.65 3.24 -11.72
CA GLU A 31 -4.88 2.27 -12.49
C GLU A 31 -4.89 0.91 -11.79
N ARG A 32 -5.46 -0.10 -12.44
CA ARG A 32 -5.69 -1.42 -11.83
C ARG A 32 -4.42 -2.24 -11.68
N ASN A 33 -3.44 -2.05 -12.56
CA ASN A 33 -2.22 -2.86 -12.61
C ASN A 33 -1.04 -2.09 -12.01
N HIS A 34 -0.09 -2.77 -11.36
CA HIS A 34 1.15 -2.15 -10.84
C HIS A 34 2.19 -1.81 -11.92
N ASN A 35 1.75 -1.23 -13.03
CA ASN A 35 2.58 -0.84 -14.17
C ASN A 35 3.29 0.53 -13.94
N GLU A 36 3.96 1.06 -14.96
CA GLU A 36 4.65 2.35 -14.87
C GLU A 36 3.71 3.52 -14.56
N ARG A 37 2.45 3.48 -15.03
CA ARG A 37 1.45 4.52 -14.72
C ARG A 37 1.04 4.49 -13.26
N PHE A 38 0.89 3.29 -12.68
CA PHE A 38 0.67 3.14 -11.25
C PHE A 38 1.83 3.73 -10.45
N LYS A 39 3.08 3.39 -10.82
CA LYS A 39 4.27 3.95 -10.16
C LYS A 39 4.33 5.47 -10.29
N ALA A 40 4.01 6.04 -11.45
CA ALA A 40 3.94 7.49 -11.64
C ALA A 40 2.87 8.15 -10.76
N HIS A 41 1.72 7.51 -10.55
CA HIS A 41 0.72 7.99 -9.60
C HIS A 41 1.22 7.93 -8.16
N MET A 42 1.86 6.84 -7.76
CA MET A 42 2.47 6.69 -6.43
C MET A 42 3.58 7.71 -6.20
N ASP A 43 4.49 7.90 -7.16
CA ASP A 43 5.60 8.86 -7.09
C ASP A 43 5.08 10.30 -6.92
N ARG A 44 3.91 10.62 -7.49
CA ARG A 44 3.28 11.94 -7.34
C ARG A 44 2.53 12.12 -6.03
N LEU A 45 1.83 11.08 -5.56
CA LEU A 45 0.91 11.17 -4.42
C LEU A 45 1.61 10.84 -3.08
N LEU A 46 2.64 10.01 -3.12
CA LEU A 46 3.39 9.55 -1.95
C LEU A 46 4.86 9.29 -2.36
N PRO A 47 5.69 10.33 -2.54
CA PRO A 47 7.04 10.19 -3.12
C PRO A 47 7.96 9.20 -2.39
N ASP A 48 7.74 9.00 -1.10
CA ASP A 48 8.47 8.10 -0.20
C ASP A 48 7.79 6.71 -0.05
N TRP A 49 6.92 6.33 -0.98
CA TRP A 49 6.18 5.06 -0.92
C TRP A 49 7.09 3.83 -0.94
N ARG A 50 8.29 3.94 -1.53
CA ARG A 50 9.26 2.83 -1.58
C ARG A 50 9.82 2.54 -0.20
N GLU A 51 10.22 3.58 0.53
CA GLU A 51 10.70 3.50 1.91
C GLU A 51 9.62 2.93 2.84
N ARG A 52 8.37 3.39 2.67
CA ARG A 52 7.22 2.91 3.46
C ARG A 52 6.85 1.47 3.15
N ARG A 53 6.90 1.06 1.88
CA ARG A 53 6.74 -0.34 1.47
C ARG A 53 7.81 -1.21 2.11
N ASP A 54 9.06 -0.76 2.10
CA ASP A 54 10.18 -1.51 2.68
C ASP A 54 10.10 -1.54 4.22
N LEU A 55 9.57 -0.50 4.86
CA LEU A 55 9.22 -0.50 6.28
C LEU A 55 8.14 -1.53 6.58
N LEU A 56 7.05 -1.54 5.81
CA LEU A 56 5.97 -2.51 5.94
C LEU A 56 6.47 -3.95 5.76
N ASN A 57 7.29 -4.21 4.75
CA ASN A 57 7.85 -5.54 4.47
C ASN A 57 8.79 -6.05 5.58
N ARG A 58 9.51 -5.15 6.26
CA ARG A 58 10.37 -5.50 7.41
C ARG A 58 9.58 -5.85 8.66
N MET A 59 8.30 -5.48 8.71
CA MET A 59 7.42 -5.73 9.83
C MET A 59 6.47 -6.85 9.46
N PRO A 60 6.80 -8.14 9.69
CA PRO A 60 5.90 -9.24 9.35
C PRO A 60 4.51 -8.97 9.95
N LEU A 61 3.49 -8.92 9.09
CA LEU A 61 2.13 -9.17 9.54
C LEU A 61 2.12 -10.63 10.00
N ALA A 62 1.42 -10.97 11.08
CA ALA A 62 1.17 -12.37 11.39
C ALA A 62 0.62 -13.02 10.12
N HIS A 63 1.42 -13.93 9.56
CA HIS A 63 1.38 -14.51 8.22
C HIS A 63 0.09 -14.28 7.41
N ASN A 64 0.16 -13.48 6.34
CA ASN A 64 -0.75 -13.63 5.21
C ASN A 64 0.08 -13.52 3.93
N SER A 65 0.29 -14.66 3.27
CA SER A 65 1.02 -14.78 2.02
C SER A 65 0.25 -14.05 0.91
N TRP A 66 0.72 -12.88 0.51
CA TRP A 66 0.26 -12.23 -0.71
C TRP A 66 1.06 -12.80 -1.88
N PHE A 67 0.55 -13.88 -2.45
CA PHE A 67 0.99 -14.37 -3.74
C PHE A 67 0.42 -13.45 -4.82
N TYR A 68 1.29 -12.80 -5.61
CA TYR A 68 0.99 -12.28 -6.93
C TYR A 68 1.51 -13.26 -7.98
#